data_AF-A0A481U4B7-F1
#
_entry.id   AF-A0A481U4B7-F1
#
_cell.length_a   1.000
_cell.length_b   1.000
_cell.length_c   1.000
_cell.angle_alpha   90.00
_cell.angle_beta   90.00
_cell.angle_gamma   90.00
#
_symmetry.space_group_name_H-M   'P 1'
#
loop_
_entity.id
_entity.type
_entity.pdbx_description
1 polymer ?
#
loop_
_entity_poly.entity_id
_entity_poly.type
_entity_poly.pdbx_seq_one_letter_code
_entity_poly.pdbx_strand_id
1 'polypeptide(L)'
;GFDPYVKCVKDEVLKSPTDQRMLVLSASLKAAYSIDQLHEMTKIDRWFLYKMKNIVDCYNELENFSQNNEWPSPDLIRKAKRLGFCDKQIALCVGSTELAIRKQRIAQGIIPCVKEIDTVAAEWPAITNYLYLTYNGVSHDVDFTEQAVMVLGSGVYRIGSSVEFDCCAVGCVKELRKMNKRT
;
A
#
# COMPACT_ATOMS: atom_id res chain seq x y z
N GLY A 1 3.88 -2.33 -6.69
CA GLY A 1 2.66 -1.50 -6.49
C GLY A 1 2.13 -1.07 -7.84
N PHE A 2 1.18 -0.15 -7.87
CA PHE A 2 0.73 0.50 -9.11
C PHE A 2 1.82 1.48 -9.57
N ASP A 3 2.77 0.97 -10.35
CA ASP A 3 3.99 1.67 -10.76
C ASP A 3 3.96 1.85 -12.29
N PRO A 4 4.03 3.09 -12.81
CA PRO A 4 3.93 3.35 -14.24
C PRO A 4 5.18 2.96 -15.05
N TYR A 5 6.30 2.63 -14.41
CA TYR A 5 7.57 2.37 -15.09
C TYR A 5 7.89 0.88 -15.31
N VAL A 6 7.06 -0.02 -14.78
CA VAL A 6 7.30 -1.47 -14.86
C VAL A 6 6.99 -2.05 -16.24
N LYS A 7 6.01 -1.48 -16.95
CA LYS A 7 5.58 -1.92 -18.29
C LYS A 7 5.38 -0.72 -19.20
N CYS A 8 5.58 -0.92 -20.49
CA CYS A 8 5.22 0.08 -21.50
C CYS A 8 3.73 -0.01 -21.84
N VAL A 9 3.19 1.07 -22.42
CA VAL A 9 1.83 1.14 -22.94
C VAL A 9 1.63 0.08 -24.03
N LYS A 10 0.56 -0.70 -23.91
CA LYS A 10 0.16 -1.74 -24.87
C LYS A 10 -1.37 -1.86 -24.92
N ASP A 11 -1.98 -1.27 -25.93
CA ASP A 11 -3.45 -1.20 -26.07
C ASP A 11 -4.13 -2.57 -26.10
N GLU A 12 -3.49 -3.58 -26.71
CA GLU A 12 -4.01 -4.95 -26.76
C GLU A 12 -4.19 -5.56 -25.35
N VAL A 13 -3.26 -5.28 -24.44
CA VAL A 13 -3.31 -5.74 -23.05
C VAL A 13 -4.41 -5.02 -22.25
N LEU A 14 -4.78 -3.81 -22.63
CA LEU A 14 -5.91 -3.10 -22.02
C LEU A 14 -7.25 -3.70 -22.46
N LYS A 15 -7.37 -4.07 -23.74
CA LYS A 15 -8.59 -4.68 -24.32
C LYS A 15 -8.79 -6.13 -23.88
N SER A 16 -7.71 -6.91 -23.86
CA SER A 16 -7.74 -8.33 -23.49
C SER A 16 -7.20 -8.52 -22.06
N PRO A 17 -8.03 -8.99 -21.11
CA PRO A 17 -7.59 -9.16 -19.72
C PRO A 17 -6.38 -10.09 -19.59
N THR A 18 -5.33 -9.62 -18.90
CA THR A 18 -4.13 -10.39 -18.53
C THR A 18 -3.72 -10.05 -17.10
N ASP A 19 -2.84 -10.86 -16.51
CA ASP A 19 -2.19 -10.60 -15.23
C ASP A 19 -1.36 -9.29 -15.22
N GLN A 20 -0.90 -8.83 -16.38
CA GLN A 20 -0.14 -7.59 -16.55
C GLN A 20 -1.00 -6.35 -16.78
N ARG A 21 -2.32 -6.50 -16.97
CA ARG A 21 -3.23 -5.40 -17.33
C ARG A 21 -3.12 -4.20 -16.40
N MET A 22 -3.03 -4.45 -15.09
CA MET A 22 -2.92 -3.39 -14.09
C MET A 22 -1.62 -2.57 -14.23
N LEU A 23 -0.52 -3.19 -14.66
CA LEU A 23 0.77 -2.52 -14.86
C LEU A 23 0.80 -1.73 -16.17
N VAL A 24 0.11 -2.21 -17.21
CA VAL A 24 -0.07 -1.43 -18.45
C VAL A 24 -1.00 -0.25 -18.22
N LEU A 25 -2.02 -0.42 -17.36
CA LEU A 25 -2.96 0.63 -17.00
C LEU A 25 -2.28 1.81 -16.29
N SER A 26 -1.36 1.55 -15.36
CA SER A 26 -0.56 2.62 -14.71
C SER A 26 0.29 3.39 -15.73
N ALA A 27 0.97 2.67 -16.64
CA ALA A 27 1.77 3.28 -17.70
C ALA A 27 0.91 4.11 -18.68
N SER A 28 -0.30 3.65 -19.01
CA SER A 28 -1.20 4.34 -19.93
C SER A 28 -1.76 5.62 -19.32
N LEU A 29 -2.10 5.60 -18.02
CA LEU A 29 -2.45 6.82 -17.28
C LEU A 29 -1.28 7.81 -17.23
N LYS A 30 -0.04 7.34 -17.06
CA LYS A 30 1.16 8.18 -17.10
C LYS A 30 1.40 8.78 -18.49
N ALA A 31 1.07 8.03 -19.55
CA ALA A 31 1.06 8.49 -20.93
C ALA A 31 -0.15 9.37 -21.30
N ALA A 32 -0.89 9.87 -20.30
CA ALA A 32 -2.01 10.81 -20.45
C ALA A 32 -3.22 10.28 -21.24
N TYR A 33 -3.45 8.96 -21.28
CA TYR A 33 -4.69 8.39 -21.81
C TYR A 33 -5.89 8.92 -21.01
N SER A 34 -6.99 9.22 -21.70
CA SER A 34 -8.20 9.71 -21.03
C SER A 34 -8.92 8.60 -20.27
N ILE A 35 -9.64 8.98 -19.21
CA ILE A 35 -10.44 8.02 -18.43
C ILE A 35 -11.52 7.36 -19.29
N ASP A 36 -12.14 8.11 -20.21
CA ASP A 36 -13.15 7.57 -21.11
C ASP A 36 -12.57 6.56 -22.10
N GLN A 37 -11.38 6.84 -22.66
CA GLN A 37 -10.68 5.90 -23.53
C GLN A 37 -10.33 4.61 -22.77
N LEU A 38 -9.76 4.73 -21.57
CA LEU A 38 -9.41 3.57 -20.75
C LEU A 38 -10.65 2.78 -20.32
N HIS A 39 -11.75 3.46 -19.98
CA HIS A 39 -13.02 2.80 -19.68
C HIS A 39 -13.53 2.03 -20.90
N GLU A 40 -13.50 2.62 -22.08
CA GLU A 40 -13.99 1.96 -23.29
C GLU A 40 -13.17 0.71 -23.64
N MET A 41 -11.85 0.78 -23.48
CA MET A 41 -10.96 -0.36 -23.72
C MET A 41 -11.07 -1.43 -22.63
N THR A 42 -11.20 -1.03 -21.37
CA THR A 42 -11.04 -1.97 -20.24
C THR A 42 -12.35 -2.46 -19.64
N LYS A 43 -13.42 -1.68 -19.82
CA LYS A 43 -14.71 -1.78 -19.12
C LYS A 43 -14.62 -1.66 -17.59
N ILE A 44 -13.48 -1.20 -17.07
CA ILE A 44 -13.32 -0.84 -15.65
C ILE A 44 -14.10 0.45 -15.41
N ASP A 45 -14.92 0.48 -14.35
CA ASP A 45 -15.70 1.66 -14.02
C ASP A 45 -14.82 2.90 -13.84
N ARG A 46 -15.33 4.05 -14.33
CA ARG A 46 -14.60 5.33 -14.30
C ARG A 46 -14.18 5.72 -12.90
N TRP A 47 -14.98 5.40 -11.88
CA TRP A 47 -14.65 5.69 -10.50
C TRP A 47 -13.31 5.07 -10.09
N PHE A 48 -13.07 3.80 -10.41
CA PHE A 48 -11.79 3.14 -10.12
C PHE A 48 -10.64 3.75 -10.93
N LEU A 49 -10.87 4.07 -12.21
CA LEU A 49 -9.87 4.70 -13.06
C LEU A 49 -9.47 6.09 -12.53
N TYR A 50 -10.41 6.87 -12.00
CA TYR A 50 -10.11 8.13 -11.31
C TYR A 50 -9.26 7.91 -10.05
N LYS A 51 -9.55 6.87 -9.24
CA LYS A 51 -8.69 6.54 -8.09
C LYS A 51 -7.27 6.16 -8.51
N MET A 52 -7.13 5.40 -9.60
CA MET A 52 -5.81 5.05 -10.15
C MET A 52 -5.10 6.28 -10.73
N LYS A 53 -5.83 7.18 -11.38
CA LYS A 53 -5.29 8.45 -11.87
C LYS A 53 -4.76 9.31 -10.73
N ASN A 54 -5.43 9.38 -9.59
CA ASN A 54 -4.92 10.10 -8.41
C ASN A 54 -3.53 9.59 -7.95
N ILE A 55 -3.28 8.28 -8.07
CA ILE A 55 -1.97 7.69 -7.76
C ILE A 55 -0.93 8.18 -8.78
N VAL A 56 -1.24 8.14 -10.07
CA VAL A 56 -0.34 8.60 -11.14
C VAL A 56 -0.07 10.11 -11.08
N ASP A 57 -1.08 10.91 -10.76
CA ASP A 57 -0.92 12.35 -10.55
C ASP A 57 0.01 12.63 -9.37
N CYS A 58 -0.05 11.82 -8.31
CA CYS A 58 0.91 11.92 -7.20
C CYS A 58 2.34 11.55 -7.62
N TYR A 59 2.55 10.59 -8.54
CA TYR A 59 3.87 10.35 -9.12
C TYR A 59 4.38 11.58 -9.86
N ASN A 60 3.55 12.20 -10.71
CA ASN A 60 3.91 13.41 -11.44
C ASN A 60 4.29 14.55 -10.49
N GLU A 61 3.51 14.77 -9.43
CA GLU A 61 3.81 15.77 -8.41
C GLU A 61 5.17 15.50 -7.73
N LEU A 62 5.43 14.28 -7.27
CA LEU A 62 6.69 13.92 -6.61
C LEU A 62 7.91 14.11 -7.53
N GLU A 63 7.79 13.71 -8.80
CA GLU A 63 8.86 13.85 -9.77
C GLU A 63 9.14 15.31 -10.15
N ASN A 64 8.10 16.15 -10.22
CA ASN A 64 8.25 17.58 -10.51
C ASN A 64 9.06 18.30 -9.42
N PHE A 65 8.87 17.95 -8.14
CA PHE A 65 9.70 18.51 -7.05
C PHE A 65 11.17 18.11 -7.19
N SER A 66 11.44 16.87 -7.56
CA SER A 66 12.79 16.37 -7.83
C SER A 66 13.49 17.16 -8.94
N GLN A 67 12.79 17.43 -10.04
CA GLN A 67 13.33 18.18 -11.19
C GLN A 67 13.70 19.62 -10.81
N ASN A 68 13.01 20.21 -9.84
CA ASN A 68 13.29 21.54 -9.33
C ASN A 68 14.41 21.57 -8.27
N ASN A 69 15.08 20.44 -8.00
CA ASN A 69 16.04 20.26 -6.90
C ASN A 69 15.46 20.59 -5.52
N GLU A 70 14.14 20.42 -5.36
CA GLU A 70 13.43 20.66 -4.12
C GLU A 70 13.13 19.35 -3.40
N TRP A 71 13.11 19.41 -2.08
CA TRP A 71 12.69 18.28 -1.28
C TRP A 71 11.16 18.28 -1.10
N PRO A 72 10.47 17.13 -1.22
CA PRO A 72 9.02 17.06 -1.01
C PRO A 72 8.59 17.62 0.35
N SER A 73 7.56 18.45 0.34
CA SER A 73 6.97 18.96 1.58
C SER A 73 6.42 17.80 2.43
N PRO A 74 6.37 17.95 3.78
CA PRO A 74 5.76 16.95 4.66
C PRO A 74 4.32 16.60 4.27
N ASP A 75 3.57 17.57 3.75
CA ASP A 75 2.19 17.37 3.30
C ASP A 75 2.10 16.54 2.03
N LEU A 76 3.02 16.71 1.08
CA LEU A 76 3.10 15.85 -0.10
C LEU A 76 3.47 14.42 0.28
N ILE A 77 4.44 14.24 1.19
CA ILE A 77 4.78 12.91 1.71
C ILE A 77 3.54 12.29 2.39
N ARG A 78 2.84 13.02 3.24
CA ARG A 78 1.62 12.54 3.91
C ARG A 78 0.52 12.17 2.91
N LYS A 79 0.31 12.97 1.87
CA LYS A 79 -0.60 12.68 0.75
C LYS A 79 -0.21 11.38 0.04
N ALA A 80 1.05 11.22 -0.33
CA ALA A 80 1.56 10.01 -0.97
C ALA A 80 1.37 8.77 -0.08
N LYS A 81 1.68 8.86 1.23
CA LYS A 81 1.46 7.75 2.17
C LYS A 81 -0.01 7.36 2.31
N ARG A 82 -0.93 8.35 2.33
CA ARG A 82 -2.39 8.11 2.36
C ARG A 82 -2.92 7.46 1.09
N LEU A 83 -2.27 7.72 -0.06
CA LEU A 83 -2.53 7.07 -1.34
C LEU A 83 -1.88 5.68 -1.47
N GLY A 84 -1.12 5.24 -0.46
CA GLY A 84 -0.53 3.89 -0.41
C GLY A 84 0.89 3.77 -0.97
N PHE A 85 1.60 4.88 -1.20
CA PHE A 85 3.00 4.83 -1.66
C PHE A 85 3.91 4.22 -0.60
N CYS A 86 4.76 3.27 -0.98
CA CYS A 86 5.86 2.81 -0.12
C CYS A 86 7.04 3.79 -0.15
N ASP A 87 7.90 3.73 0.87
CA ASP A 87 9.05 4.64 0.99
C ASP A 87 10.01 4.48 -0.21
N LYS A 88 10.10 3.24 -0.76
CA LYS A 88 10.85 2.95 -2.00
C LYS A 88 10.29 3.65 -3.24
N GLN A 89 8.97 3.71 -3.42
CA GLN A 89 8.36 4.40 -4.56
C GLN A 89 8.63 5.91 -4.50
N ILE A 90 8.46 6.51 -3.32
CA ILE A 90 8.76 7.93 -3.11
C ILE A 90 10.25 8.19 -3.39
N ALA A 91 11.13 7.35 -2.86
CA ALA A 91 12.59 7.46 -3.05
C ALA A 91 12.96 7.47 -4.54
N LEU A 92 12.37 6.58 -5.35
CA LEU A 92 12.61 6.53 -6.78
C LEU A 92 12.15 7.82 -7.50
N CYS A 93 10.99 8.37 -7.12
CA CYS A 93 10.47 9.60 -7.73
C CYS A 93 11.39 10.80 -7.48
N VAL A 94 12.04 10.84 -6.31
CA VAL A 94 12.83 12.00 -5.87
C VAL A 94 14.35 11.79 -5.92
N GLY A 95 14.80 10.71 -6.57
CA GLY A 95 16.23 10.42 -6.71
C GLY A 95 16.95 10.18 -5.38
N SER A 96 16.27 9.63 -4.38
CA SER A 96 16.80 9.36 -3.04
C SER A 96 16.83 7.86 -2.72
N THR A 97 17.19 7.52 -1.48
CA THR A 97 17.17 6.13 -0.98
C THR A 97 15.96 5.88 -0.09
N GLU A 98 15.46 4.64 -0.10
CA GLU A 98 14.33 4.24 0.77
C GLU A 98 14.58 4.55 2.25
N LEU A 99 15.82 4.33 2.72
CA LEU A 99 16.20 4.58 4.11
C LEU A 99 16.17 6.09 4.44
N ALA A 100 16.59 6.96 3.53
CA ALA A 100 16.54 8.41 3.72
C ALA A 100 15.10 8.89 3.85
N ILE A 101 14.22 8.47 2.92
CA ILE A 101 12.79 8.78 2.98
C ILE A 101 12.18 8.28 4.29
N ARG A 102 12.49 7.04 4.69
CA ARG A 102 11.98 6.47 5.94
C ARG A 102 12.38 7.30 7.16
N LYS A 103 13.67 7.65 7.29
CA LYS A 103 14.19 8.44 8.41
C LYS A 103 13.51 9.79 8.51
N GLN A 104 13.41 10.50 7.39
CA GLN A 104 12.78 11.81 7.36
C GLN A 104 11.28 11.75 7.64
N ARG A 105 10.58 10.79 7.03
CA ARG A 105 9.15 10.57 7.27
C ARG A 105 8.87 10.36 8.76
N ILE A 106 9.68 9.56 9.45
CA ILE A 106 9.58 9.33 10.90
C ILE A 106 9.92 10.60 11.69
N ALA A 107 10.99 11.31 11.33
CA ALA A 107 11.38 12.56 11.99
C ALA A 107 10.29 13.66 11.90
N GLN A 108 9.48 13.63 10.85
CA GLN A 108 8.33 14.53 10.65
C GLN A 108 7.03 14.03 11.30
N GLY A 109 7.07 12.93 12.06
CA GLY A 109 5.89 12.34 12.69
C GLY A 109 4.89 11.71 11.72
N ILE A 110 5.29 11.43 10.47
CA ILE A 110 4.41 10.81 9.46
C ILE A 110 4.48 9.29 9.64
N ILE A 111 3.78 8.77 10.63
CA ILE A 111 3.70 7.34 10.94
C ILE A 111 2.26 6.83 10.73
N PRO A 112 2.08 5.55 10.36
CA PRO A 112 0.74 4.98 10.29
C PRO A 112 0.19 4.77 11.70
N CYS A 113 -1.13 4.78 11.81
CA CYS A 113 -1.85 4.38 13.02
C CYS A 113 -2.39 2.95 12.89
N VAL A 114 -2.65 2.32 14.04
CA VAL A 114 -3.23 0.97 14.16
C VAL A 114 -4.71 1.14 14.39
N LYS A 115 -5.53 0.50 13.56
CA LYS A 115 -6.99 0.57 13.61
C LYS A 115 -7.62 -0.81 13.77
N GLU A 116 -8.71 -0.87 14.51
CA GLU A 116 -9.50 -2.08 14.72
C GLU A 116 -10.53 -2.31 13.61
N ILE A 117 -10.87 -3.59 13.42
CA ILE A 117 -12.00 -4.02 12.60
C ILE A 117 -13.08 -4.52 13.56
N ASP A 118 -14.03 -3.63 13.86
CA ASP A 118 -15.09 -3.84 14.85
C ASP A 118 -16.43 -4.31 14.26
N THR A 119 -16.55 -4.35 12.92
CA THR A 119 -17.77 -4.64 12.13
C THR A 119 -18.89 -3.59 12.18
N VAL A 120 -18.80 -2.58 13.06
CA VAL A 120 -19.86 -1.58 13.33
C VAL A 120 -19.39 -0.13 13.18
N ALA A 121 -18.21 0.08 12.60
CA ALA A 121 -17.63 1.42 12.37
C ALA A 121 -17.57 2.27 13.65
N ALA A 122 -17.07 1.66 14.73
CA ALA A 122 -16.88 2.21 16.06
C ALA A 122 -18.17 2.59 16.82
N GLU A 123 -19.34 2.09 16.40
CA GLU A 123 -20.58 2.24 17.19
C GLU A 123 -20.45 1.61 18.58
N TRP A 124 -19.78 0.46 18.65
CA TRP A 124 -19.52 -0.29 19.88
C TRP A 124 -18.04 -0.67 19.98
N PRO A 125 -17.46 -0.71 21.19
CA PRO A 125 -16.07 -1.10 21.37
C PRO A 125 -15.85 -2.56 20.95
N ALA A 126 -14.78 -2.83 20.23
CA ALA A 126 -14.41 -4.19 19.85
C ALA A 126 -13.90 -4.96 21.07
N ILE A 127 -14.21 -6.26 21.13
CA ILE A 127 -13.67 -7.18 22.13
C ILE A 127 -12.41 -7.90 21.59
N THR A 128 -12.11 -7.75 20.30
CA THR A 128 -11.08 -8.51 19.59
C THR A 128 -10.08 -7.60 18.86
N ASN A 129 -8.79 -7.95 18.93
CA ASN A 129 -7.72 -7.22 18.27
C ASN A 129 -7.50 -7.70 16.83
N TYR A 130 -8.47 -7.48 15.94
CA TYR A 130 -8.28 -7.66 14.50
C TYR A 130 -7.90 -6.32 13.87
N LEU A 131 -6.63 -6.18 13.47
CA LEU A 131 -6.00 -4.87 13.27
C LEU A 131 -5.50 -4.66 11.83
N TYR A 132 -5.47 -3.40 11.40
CA TYR A 132 -4.77 -2.96 10.19
C TYR A 132 -4.04 -1.63 10.42
N LEU A 133 -3.11 -1.31 9.51
CA LEU A 133 -2.35 -0.06 9.53
C LEU A 133 -2.89 0.92 8.49
N THR A 134 -3.00 2.19 8.86
CA THR A 134 -3.41 3.24 7.91
C THR A 134 -2.74 4.58 8.20
N TYR A 135 -2.45 5.34 7.14
CA TYR A 135 -2.05 6.75 7.23
C TYR A 135 -3.25 7.72 7.24
N ASN A 136 -4.47 7.19 7.09
CA ASN A 136 -5.72 7.94 7.11
C ASN A 136 -6.35 7.89 8.51
N GLY A 137 -5.57 8.20 9.55
CA GLY A 137 -6.05 8.29 10.92
C GLY A 137 -5.15 9.21 11.76
N VAL A 138 -5.60 9.51 12.97
CA VAL A 138 -4.97 10.48 13.90
C VAL A 138 -4.44 9.84 15.19
N SER A 139 -4.92 8.66 15.55
CA SER A 139 -4.57 7.94 16.78
C SER A 139 -4.67 6.43 16.57
N HIS A 140 -4.03 5.67 17.46
CA HIS A 140 -4.20 4.23 17.54
C HIS A 140 -5.50 3.89 18.28
N ASP A 141 -6.12 2.77 17.93
CA ASP A 141 -7.29 2.23 18.66
C ASP A 141 -6.89 1.31 19.83
N VAL A 142 -5.61 0.93 19.89
CA VAL A 142 -5.05 0.01 20.90
C VAL A 142 -3.80 0.60 21.57
N ASP A 143 -3.54 0.14 22.79
CA ASP A 143 -2.31 0.43 23.52
C ASP A 143 -1.20 -0.60 23.23
N PHE A 144 0.06 -0.16 23.29
CA PHE A 144 1.24 -1.00 23.03
C PHE A 144 2.02 -1.28 24.32
N THR A 145 1.33 -1.77 25.35
CA THR A 145 1.91 -2.01 26.68
C THR A 145 2.52 -3.40 26.85
N GLU A 146 2.11 -4.36 26.01
CA GLU A 146 2.51 -5.76 26.14
C GLU A 146 3.71 -6.09 25.26
N GLN A 147 4.64 -6.90 25.79
CA GLN A 147 5.63 -7.58 24.97
C GLN A 147 5.02 -8.85 24.38
N ALA A 148 4.97 -8.92 23.05
CA ALA A 148 4.43 -10.05 22.31
C ALA A 148 5.47 -10.64 21.35
N VAL A 149 5.25 -11.89 20.94
CA VAL A 149 6.07 -12.60 19.95
C VAL A 149 5.39 -12.48 18.59
N MET A 150 6.05 -11.82 17.64
CA MET A 150 5.55 -11.72 16.27
C MET A 150 5.80 -13.03 15.50
N VAL A 151 4.74 -13.60 14.93
CA VAL A 151 4.82 -14.73 14.00
C VAL A 151 4.49 -14.23 12.59
N LEU A 152 5.47 -14.30 11.68
CA LEU A 152 5.29 -13.89 10.29
C LEU A 152 4.70 -15.05 9.46
N GLY A 153 3.57 -14.81 8.81
CA GLY A 153 2.96 -15.76 7.89
C GLY A 153 3.66 -15.82 6.53
N SER A 154 3.22 -16.75 5.67
CA SER A 154 3.80 -17.00 4.34
C SER A 154 3.40 -15.99 3.25
N GLY A 155 2.40 -15.14 3.51
CA GLY A 155 1.81 -14.27 2.50
C GLY A 155 0.91 -15.05 1.53
N VAL A 156 0.85 -14.61 0.27
CA VAL A 156 -0.04 -15.21 -0.75
C VAL A 156 0.44 -16.59 -1.19
N TYR A 157 -0.50 -17.51 -1.40
CA TYR A 157 -0.20 -18.83 -1.97
C TYR A 157 0.28 -18.74 -3.41
N ARG A 158 1.24 -19.60 -3.75
CA ARG A 158 1.81 -19.76 -5.09
C ARG A 158 2.39 -21.16 -5.23
N ILE A 159 2.66 -21.60 -6.45
CA ILE A 159 3.31 -22.90 -6.68
C ILE A 159 4.63 -22.94 -5.89
N GLY A 160 4.79 -23.98 -5.05
CA GLY A 160 5.93 -24.14 -4.13
C GLY A 160 5.78 -23.44 -2.77
N SER A 161 4.65 -22.76 -2.51
CA SER A 161 4.32 -22.16 -1.22
C SER A 161 2.82 -22.19 -0.99
N SER A 162 2.36 -23.26 -0.32
CA SER A 162 0.93 -23.53 -0.10
C SER A 162 0.62 -23.68 1.40
N VAL A 163 -0.45 -24.41 1.72
CA VAL A 163 -1.05 -24.57 3.05
C VAL A 163 -0.10 -25.13 4.11
N GLU A 164 0.98 -25.80 3.71
CA GLU A 164 2.00 -26.32 4.61
C GLU A 164 2.61 -25.22 5.49
N PHE A 165 2.83 -24.02 4.94
CA PHE A 165 3.38 -22.90 5.70
C PHE A 165 2.36 -22.28 6.65
N ASP A 166 1.08 -22.28 6.29
CA ASP A 166 0.00 -21.85 7.17
C ASP A 166 -0.16 -22.84 8.35
N CYS A 167 -0.06 -24.13 8.08
CA CYS A 167 -0.04 -25.17 9.11
C CYS A 167 1.10 -24.96 10.12
N CYS A 168 2.31 -24.65 9.64
CA CYS A 168 3.45 -24.31 10.51
C CYS A 168 3.18 -23.06 11.36
N ALA A 169 2.64 -21.99 10.77
CA ALA A 169 2.34 -20.75 11.49
C ALA A 169 1.28 -20.97 12.59
N VAL A 170 0.19 -21.66 12.25
CA VAL A 170 -0.87 -22.03 13.21
C VAL A 170 -0.32 -22.92 14.32
N GLY A 171 0.53 -23.89 13.98
CA GLY A 171 1.23 -24.73 14.97
C GLY A 171 2.06 -23.89 15.94
N CYS A 172 2.90 -22.99 15.42
CA CYS A 172 3.73 -22.08 16.22
C CYS A 172 2.90 -21.21 17.16
N VAL A 173 1.84 -20.55 16.66
CA VAL A 173 0.96 -19.70 17.48
C VAL A 173 0.26 -20.50 18.58
N LYS A 174 -0.18 -21.74 18.27
CA LYS A 174 -0.79 -22.63 19.27
C LYS A 174 0.20 -23.02 20.37
N GLU A 175 1.45 -23.33 20.03
CA GLU A 175 2.48 -23.66 21.03
C GLU A 175 2.88 -22.44 21.87
N LEU A 176 3.06 -21.27 21.26
CA LEU A 176 3.31 -20.01 22.00
C LEU A 176 2.19 -19.70 22.99
N ARG A 177 0.93 -19.91 22.58
CA ARG A 177 -0.23 -19.77 23.47
C ARG A 177 -0.19 -20.76 24.64
N LYS A 178 0.16 -22.03 24.40
CA LYS A 178 0.33 -23.03 25.48
C LYS A 178 1.44 -22.64 26.45
N MET A 179 2.49 -21.96 25.98
CA MET A 179 3.57 -21.42 26.80
C MET A 179 3.22 -20.09 27.49
N ASN A 180 1.94 -19.66 27.46
CA ASN A 180 1.46 -18.38 27.98
C ASN A 180 2.24 -17.16 27.41
N LYS A 181 2.71 -17.25 26.17
CA LYS A 181 3.29 -16.11 25.46
C LYS A 181 2.18 -15.36 24.72
N ARG A 182 2.21 -14.02 24.83
CA ARG A 182 1.37 -13.15 24.01
C ARG A 182 1.92 -13.14 22.58
N THR A 183 1.04 -13.20 21.60
CA THR A 183 1.33 -13.25 20.16
C THR A 183 0.49 -12.23 19.43
#